data_AF-A0A931I0T5-F1
#
_entry.id   AF-A0A931I0T5-F1
#
_cell.length_a   1.000
_cell.length_b   1.000
_cell.length_c   1.000
_cell.angle_alpha   90.00
_cell.angle_beta   90.00
_cell.angle_gamma   90.00
#
_symmetry.space_group_name_H-M   'P 1'
#
loop_
_entity.id
_entity.type
_entity.pdbx_description
1 polymer ?
#
loop_
_entity_poly.entity_id
_entity_poly.type
_entity_poly.pdbx_seq_one_letter_code
_entity_poly.pdbx_strand_id
1 'polypeptide(L)'
;MSRRDAPGAGAGPADRDESPLDWLRRRRDKAGEPLLDDAAFEAGERLRRDFTIAGLMPRTTMNWDGLAGGAERRGGGAGAALTIGEAALAARGRFEAAIAAVGPELSGILIDVCCFLKGLSEVERERQWPARSAKLMLLTALHVLARHYGLGPATGPATTRLRHWGSDGYRPTA
;
A
#
# COMPACT_ATOMS: atom_id res chain seq x y z
N MET A 1 8.71 45.31 -14.37
CA MET A 1 8.16 44.16 -13.62
C MET A 1 8.00 43.00 -14.57
N SER A 2 8.87 41.99 -14.50
CA SER A 2 8.68 40.74 -15.26
C SER A 2 9.33 39.61 -14.46
N ARG A 3 8.50 38.84 -13.73
CA ARG A 3 8.92 37.63 -13.02
C ARG A 3 8.71 36.48 -14.00
N ARG A 4 9.79 35.80 -14.36
CA ARG A 4 9.77 34.57 -15.15
C ARG A 4 9.30 33.44 -14.24
N ASP A 5 8.26 32.73 -14.66
CA ASP A 5 7.86 31.45 -14.09
C ASP A 5 8.97 30.42 -14.31
N ALA A 6 9.37 29.74 -13.24
CA ALA A 6 10.26 28.60 -13.30
C ALA A 6 9.44 27.35 -13.67
N PRO A 7 9.87 26.53 -14.63
CA PRO A 7 9.13 25.34 -15.03
C PRO A 7 9.15 24.30 -13.90
N GLY A 8 7.96 23.83 -13.52
CA GLY A 8 7.77 22.76 -12.56
C GLY A 8 8.53 21.50 -12.97
N ALA A 9 9.27 20.94 -12.01
CA ALA A 9 10.04 19.71 -12.17
C ALA A 9 9.15 18.61 -12.77
N GLY A 10 9.50 18.19 -13.98
CA GLY A 10 8.80 17.18 -14.74
C GLY A 10 8.72 15.86 -13.99
N ALA A 11 7.52 15.29 -13.95
CA ALA A 11 7.35 13.87 -13.74
C ALA A 11 7.95 13.16 -14.96
N GLY A 12 9.18 12.66 -14.83
CA GLY A 12 9.72 11.70 -15.78
C GLY A 12 8.87 10.43 -15.80
N PRO A 13 8.93 9.64 -16.89
CA PRO A 13 8.20 8.38 -16.98
C PRO A 13 8.58 7.52 -15.77
N ALA A 14 7.57 7.07 -15.01
CA ALA A 14 7.77 6.06 -14.00
C ALA A 14 8.34 4.83 -14.70
N ASP A 15 9.50 4.36 -14.25
CA ASP A 15 10.11 3.15 -14.76
C ASP A 15 9.07 2.04 -14.61
N ARG A 16 8.63 1.43 -15.72
CA ARG A 16 7.43 0.57 -15.74
C ARG A 16 7.64 -0.75 -14.97
N ASP A 17 8.88 -1.00 -14.54
CA ASP A 17 9.29 -2.15 -13.73
C ASP A 17 9.53 -1.82 -12.24
N GLU A 18 9.46 -0.54 -11.84
CA GLU A 18 9.66 -0.13 -10.44
C GLU A 18 8.32 0.03 -9.70
N SER A 19 8.18 -0.59 -8.52
CA SER A 19 6.97 -0.46 -7.69
C SER A 19 6.76 1.02 -7.30
N PRO A 20 5.53 1.57 -7.28
CA PRO A 20 5.28 2.92 -6.77
C PRO A 20 5.83 3.16 -5.36
N LEU A 21 5.95 2.09 -4.56
CA LEU A 21 6.56 2.12 -3.23
C LEU A 21 8.08 2.27 -3.28
N ASP A 22 8.77 1.65 -4.25
CA ASP A 22 10.21 1.80 -4.45
C ASP A 22 10.57 3.25 -4.77
N TRP A 23 9.79 3.87 -5.66
CA TRP A 23 9.96 5.30 -5.98
C TRP A 23 9.78 6.19 -4.75
N LEU A 24 8.78 5.90 -3.91
CA LEU A 24 8.55 6.65 -2.66
C LEU A 24 9.70 6.44 -1.67
N ARG A 25 10.18 5.21 -1.51
CA ARG A 25 11.27 4.84 -0.59
C ARG A 25 12.59 5.53 -0.93
N ARG A 26 12.90 5.70 -2.22
CA ARG A 26 14.12 6.40 -2.66
C ARG A 26 14.07 7.90 -2.43
N ARG A 27 12.88 8.50 -2.41
CA ARG A 27 12.74 9.94 -2.24
C ARG A 27 12.94 10.38 -0.80
N ARG A 28 13.36 11.63 -0.66
CA ARG A 28 13.49 12.33 0.62
C ARG A 28 12.53 13.51 0.70
N ASP A 29 12.10 13.85 1.90
CA ASP A 29 11.33 15.05 2.16
C ASP A 29 12.24 16.30 2.23
N LYS A 30 11.66 17.42 2.67
CA LYS A 30 12.41 18.68 2.82
C LYS A 30 13.44 18.63 3.95
N ALA A 31 13.26 17.74 4.93
CA ALA A 31 14.19 17.52 6.04
C ALA A 31 15.28 16.50 5.68
N GLY A 32 15.19 15.84 4.53
CA GLY A 32 16.13 14.80 4.11
C GLY A 32 15.76 13.39 4.58
N GLU A 33 14.58 13.23 5.18
CA GLU A 33 14.11 11.94 5.69
C GLU A 33 13.41 11.13 4.58
N PRO A 34 13.51 9.79 4.60
CA PRO A 34 12.81 8.94 3.63
C PRO A 34 11.31 9.17 3.70
N LEU A 35 10.65 9.26 2.53
CA LEU A 35 9.21 9.47 2.49
C LEU A 35 8.41 8.26 3.00
N LEU A 36 9.03 7.09 2.99
CA LEU A 36 8.45 5.82 3.38
C LEU A 36 9.50 5.07 4.22
N ASP A 37 9.14 4.72 5.45
CA ASP A 37 10.00 3.89 6.30
C ASP A 37 10.01 2.43 5.83
N ASP A 38 10.99 1.65 6.30
CA ASP A 38 11.16 0.26 5.88
C ASP A 38 10.00 -0.64 6.31
N ALA A 39 9.34 -0.32 7.44
CA ALA A 39 8.22 -1.10 7.96
C ALA A 39 6.97 -0.93 7.08
N ALA A 40 6.66 0.30 6.69
CA ALA A 40 5.58 0.67 5.81
C ALA A 40 5.83 0.16 4.38
N PHE A 41 7.08 0.20 3.90
CA PHE A 41 7.46 -0.41 2.64
C PHE A 41 7.22 -1.93 2.64
N GLU A 42 7.76 -2.65 3.63
CA GLU A 42 7.61 -4.10 3.74
C GLU A 42 6.14 -4.50 3.94
N ALA A 43 5.36 -3.70 4.65
CA ALA A 43 3.92 -3.91 4.80
C ALA A 43 3.19 -3.86 3.45
N GLY A 44 3.47 -2.85 2.62
CA GLY A 44 2.89 -2.72 1.29
C GLY A 44 3.29 -3.85 0.35
N GLU A 45 4.57 -4.23 0.35
CA GLU A 45 5.07 -5.35 -0.45
C GLU A 45 4.50 -6.70 0.01
N ARG A 46 4.33 -6.90 1.32
CA ARG A 46 3.68 -8.10 1.86
C ARG A 46 2.22 -8.21 1.44
N LEU A 47 1.47 -7.09 1.49
CA LEU A 47 0.09 -7.05 1.00
C LEU A 47 0.02 -7.42 -0.48
N ARG A 48 0.92 -6.88 -1.32
CA ARG A 48 1.03 -7.20 -2.75
C ARG A 48 1.31 -8.69 -2.99
N ARG A 49 2.20 -9.29 -2.19
CA ARG A 49 2.50 -10.73 -2.26
C ARG A 49 1.28 -11.57 -1.93
N ASP A 50 0.57 -11.25 -0.84
CA ASP A 50 -0.66 -11.97 -0.47
C ASP A 50 -1.74 -11.82 -1.55
N PHE A 51 -1.93 -10.62 -2.12
CA PHE A 51 -2.85 -10.37 -3.23
C PHE A 51 -2.53 -11.22 -4.47
N THR A 52 -1.25 -11.31 -4.82
CA THR A 52 -0.77 -12.10 -5.98
C THR A 52 -0.96 -13.60 -5.75
N ILE A 53 -0.55 -14.12 -4.59
CA ILE A 53 -0.68 -15.54 -4.24
C ILE A 53 -2.14 -15.96 -4.15
N ALA A 54 -3.01 -15.08 -3.64
CA ALA A 54 -4.44 -15.32 -3.54
C ALA A 54 -5.16 -15.33 -4.91
N GLY A 55 -4.47 -14.94 -6.00
CA GLY A 55 -5.06 -14.90 -7.34
C GLY A 55 -6.17 -13.85 -7.49
N LEU A 56 -6.09 -12.77 -6.73
CA LEU A 56 -7.14 -11.72 -6.67
C LEU A 56 -7.07 -10.71 -7.82
N MET A 57 -6.10 -10.83 -8.73
CA MET A 57 -6.05 -10.02 -9.94
C MET A 57 -7.29 -10.26 -10.83
N PRO A 58 -7.98 -9.19 -11.28
CA PRO A 58 -9.03 -9.31 -12.27
C PRO A 58 -8.49 -9.98 -13.53
N ARG A 59 -9.08 -11.11 -13.91
CA ARG A 59 -8.71 -11.84 -15.13
C ARG A 59 -9.44 -11.21 -16.32
N THR A 60 -8.74 -10.49 -17.17
CA THR A 60 -9.30 -9.84 -18.38
C THR A 60 -9.39 -10.76 -19.59
N THR A 61 -8.78 -11.95 -19.55
CA THR A 61 -8.85 -12.94 -20.64
C THR A 61 -9.61 -14.20 -20.21
N MET A 62 -10.45 -14.71 -21.11
CA MET A 62 -11.04 -16.05 -20.98
C MET A 62 -9.92 -17.08 -20.90
N ASN A 63 -9.99 -17.93 -19.87
CA ASN A 63 -9.04 -19.01 -19.67
C ASN A 63 -9.47 -20.24 -20.48
N TRP A 64 -8.81 -20.51 -21.60
CA TRP A 64 -9.04 -21.72 -22.40
C TRP A 64 -8.24 -22.94 -21.90
N ASP A 65 -7.40 -22.79 -20.87
CA ASP A 65 -6.60 -23.89 -20.31
C ASP A 65 -7.45 -24.98 -19.65
N GLY A 66 -8.73 -24.72 -19.38
CA GLY A 66 -9.70 -25.70 -18.92
C GLY A 66 -10.42 -26.48 -20.03
N LEU A 67 -10.31 -26.06 -21.30
CA LEU A 67 -10.93 -26.72 -22.45
C LEU A 67 -9.94 -27.59 -23.26
N ALA A 68 -8.63 -27.46 -23.03
CA ALA A 68 -7.64 -28.37 -23.59
C ALA A 68 -7.57 -29.64 -22.72
N GLY A 69 -8.52 -30.55 -22.93
CA GLY A 69 -8.37 -31.93 -22.51
C GLY A 69 -7.11 -32.52 -23.14
N GLY A 70 -6.09 -32.81 -22.32
CA GLY A 70 -4.92 -33.58 -22.71
C GLY A 70 -3.71 -32.76 -23.14
N ALA A 71 -2.93 -32.27 -22.18
CA ALA A 71 -1.49 -32.12 -22.35
C ALA A 71 -0.83 -32.25 -20.97
N GLU A 72 0.21 -33.07 -20.91
CA GLU A 72 0.89 -33.54 -19.71
C GLU A 72 1.17 -32.42 -18.69
N ARG A 73 0.59 -32.58 -17.51
CA ARG A 73 1.03 -31.89 -16.29
C ARG A 73 2.47 -32.32 -16.02
N ARG A 74 3.44 -31.55 -16.51
CA ARG A 74 4.84 -31.66 -16.13
C ARG A 74 4.95 -31.48 -14.61
N GLY A 75 5.11 -32.60 -13.90
CA GLY A 75 5.92 -32.70 -12.69
C GLY A 75 5.33 -32.20 -11.36
N GLY A 76 4.00 -32.19 -11.16
CA GLY A 76 3.41 -31.92 -9.85
C GLY A 76 2.22 -32.83 -9.59
N GLY A 77 2.39 -33.84 -8.74
CA GLY A 77 1.31 -34.76 -8.34
C GLY A 77 0.12 -34.03 -7.70
N ALA A 78 -0.99 -34.73 -7.50
CA ALA A 78 -2.21 -34.16 -6.89
C ALA A 78 -1.94 -33.37 -5.58
N GLY A 79 -0.93 -33.78 -4.80
CA GLY A 79 -0.46 -33.04 -3.61
C GLY A 79 0.05 -31.63 -3.91
N ALA A 80 0.78 -31.41 -5.00
CA ALA A 80 1.29 -30.08 -5.36
C ALA A 80 0.15 -29.11 -5.71
N ALA A 81 -0.88 -29.60 -6.43
CA ALA A 81 -2.07 -28.80 -6.72
C ALA A 81 -2.86 -28.43 -5.46
N LEU A 82 -2.96 -29.36 -4.49
CA LEU A 82 -3.59 -29.10 -3.19
C LEU A 82 -2.80 -28.05 -2.39
N THR A 83 -1.46 -28.14 -2.34
CA THR A 83 -0.63 -27.16 -1.63
C THR A 83 -0.72 -25.75 -2.22
N ILE A 84 -0.88 -25.63 -3.55
CA ILE A 84 -1.09 -24.32 -4.21
C ILE A 84 -2.44 -23.72 -3.79
N GLY A 85 -3.50 -24.54 -3.73
CA GLY A 85 -4.82 -24.11 -3.27
C GLY A 85 -4.82 -23.66 -1.81
N GLU A 86 -4.14 -24.40 -0.93
CA GLU A 86 -3.98 -24.06 0.49
C GLU A 86 -3.21 -22.73 0.67
N ALA A 87 -2.12 -22.54 -0.08
CA ALA A 87 -1.35 -21.31 -0.05
C ALA A 87 -2.17 -20.10 -0.51
N ALA A 88 -2.96 -20.25 -1.57
CA ALA A 88 -3.86 -19.21 -2.07
C ALA A 88 -4.96 -18.85 -1.05
N LEU A 89 -5.57 -19.86 -0.41
CA LEU A 89 -6.59 -19.65 0.61
C LEU A 89 -6.02 -18.93 1.85
N ALA A 90 -4.83 -19.34 2.31
CA ALA A 90 -4.16 -18.70 3.44
C ALA A 90 -3.75 -17.25 3.11
N ALA A 91 -3.24 -16.99 1.90
CA ALA A 91 -2.91 -15.64 1.44
C ALA A 91 -4.15 -14.75 1.36
N ARG A 92 -5.27 -15.28 0.86
CA ARG A 92 -6.54 -14.56 0.81
C ARG A 92 -7.03 -14.18 2.21
N GLY A 93 -6.96 -15.10 3.17
CA GLY A 93 -7.32 -14.81 4.56
C GLY A 93 -6.46 -13.70 5.18
N ARG A 94 -5.14 -13.70 4.93
CA ARG A 94 -4.24 -12.62 5.39
C ARG A 94 -4.55 -11.29 4.70
N PHE A 95 -4.84 -11.30 3.40
CA PHE A 95 -5.22 -10.09 2.66
C PHE A 95 -6.53 -9.49 3.21
N GLU A 96 -7.58 -10.31 3.38
CA GLU A 96 -8.87 -9.87 3.91
C GLU A 96 -8.74 -9.31 5.33
N ALA A 97 -7.96 -9.97 6.20
CA ALA A 97 -7.68 -9.48 7.56
C ALA A 97 -6.94 -8.13 7.56
N ALA A 98 -5.97 -7.95 6.66
CA ALA A 98 -5.23 -6.70 6.52
C ALA A 98 -6.13 -5.55 6.04
N ILE A 99 -6.96 -5.80 5.03
CA ILE A 99 -7.93 -4.83 4.51
C ILE A 99 -8.96 -4.44 5.59
N ALA A 100 -9.45 -5.42 6.36
CA ALA A 100 -10.37 -5.16 7.48
C ALA A 100 -9.71 -4.31 8.58
N ALA A 101 -8.44 -4.57 8.91
CA ALA A 101 -7.71 -3.80 9.93
C ALA A 101 -7.40 -2.36 9.49
N VAL A 102 -7.20 -2.13 8.19
CA VAL A 102 -6.97 -0.79 7.62
C VAL A 102 -8.27 0.02 7.56
N GLY A 103 -9.40 -0.64 7.29
CA GLY A 103 -10.72 -0.01 7.20
C GLY A 103 -11.12 0.43 5.78
N PRO A 104 -12.42 0.62 5.52
CA PRO A 104 -12.96 0.91 4.19
C PRO A 104 -12.51 2.26 3.62
N GLU A 105 -12.13 3.21 4.46
CA GLU A 105 -11.72 4.56 4.08
C GLU A 105 -10.33 4.59 3.45
N LEU A 106 -9.44 3.69 3.88
CA LEU A 106 -8.03 3.66 3.51
C LEU A 106 -7.62 2.42 2.69
N SER A 107 -8.41 1.34 2.74
CA SER A 107 -8.11 0.11 2.00
C SER A 107 -8.03 0.32 0.48
N GLY A 108 -8.91 1.17 -0.07
CA GLY A 108 -8.96 1.42 -1.51
C GLY A 108 -7.64 1.93 -2.10
N ILE A 109 -6.95 2.84 -1.40
CA ILE A 109 -5.68 3.39 -1.90
C ILE A 109 -4.54 2.38 -1.81
N LEU A 110 -4.52 1.50 -0.79
CA LEU A 110 -3.54 0.41 -0.72
C LEU A 110 -3.72 -0.55 -1.89
N ILE A 111 -4.96 -0.89 -2.22
CA ILE A 111 -5.25 -1.80 -3.34
C ILE A 111 -4.80 -1.15 -4.67
N ASP A 112 -5.15 0.11 -4.91
CA ASP A 112 -4.74 0.82 -6.12
C ASP A 112 -3.21 0.89 -6.29
N VAL A 113 -2.49 1.28 -5.24
CA VAL A 113 -1.05 1.53 -5.34
C VAL A 113 -0.22 0.27 -5.16
N CYS A 114 -0.53 -0.56 -4.15
CA CYS A 114 0.28 -1.74 -3.85
C CYS A 114 -0.08 -2.93 -4.74
N CYS A 115 -1.36 -3.09 -5.12
CA CYS A 115 -1.82 -4.28 -5.86
C CYS A 115 -1.95 -4.02 -7.36
N PHE A 116 -2.48 -2.85 -7.74
CA PHE A 116 -2.63 -2.44 -9.14
C PHE A 116 -1.49 -1.55 -9.66
N LEU A 117 -0.51 -1.20 -8.80
CA LEU A 117 0.67 -0.43 -9.16
C LEU A 117 0.35 0.93 -9.81
N LYS A 118 -0.81 1.51 -9.48
CA LYS A 118 -1.22 2.83 -9.99
C LYS A 118 -0.31 3.93 -9.43
N GLY A 119 -0.01 4.92 -10.26
CA GLY A 119 0.70 6.13 -9.81
C GLY A 119 -0.20 7.03 -8.96
N LEU A 120 0.39 7.79 -8.04
CA LEU A 120 -0.38 8.67 -7.13
C LEU A 120 -1.26 9.68 -7.88
N SER A 121 -0.76 10.28 -8.97
CA SER A 121 -1.52 11.24 -9.78
C SER A 121 -2.71 10.59 -10.50
N GLU A 122 -2.59 9.31 -10.85
CA GLU A 122 -3.69 8.53 -11.43
C GLU A 122 -4.77 8.23 -10.39
N VAL A 123 -4.37 7.82 -9.18
CA VAL A 123 -5.29 7.62 -8.06
C VAL A 123 -6.06 8.90 -7.74
N GLU A 124 -5.38 10.06 -7.70
CA GLU A 124 -6.04 11.35 -7.45
C GLU A 124 -7.10 11.66 -8.50
N ARG A 125 -6.78 11.43 -9.78
CA ARG A 125 -7.71 11.64 -10.90
C ARG A 125 -8.91 10.69 -10.82
N GLU A 126 -8.70 9.40 -10.63
CA GLU A 126 -9.80 8.42 -10.61
C GLU A 126 -10.73 8.61 -9.41
N ARG A 127 -10.17 8.97 -8.25
CA ARG A 127 -10.94 9.17 -7.00
C ARG A 127 -11.48 10.59 -6.84
N GLN A 128 -11.20 11.48 -7.80
CA GLN A 128 -11.57 12.91 -7.74
C GLN A 128 -11.05 13.58 -6.46
N TRP A 129 -9.85 13.20 -6.02
CA TRP A 129 -9.22 13.79 -4.85
C TRP A 129 -8.47 15.08 -5.22
N PRO A 130 -8.34 16.03 -4.27
CA PRO A 130 -7.50 17.20 -4.47
C PRO A 130 -6.05 16.79 -4.78
N ALA A 131 -5.37 17.61 -5.60
CA ALA A 131 -3.98 17.34 -5.96
C ALA A 131 -3.07 17.22 -4.73
N ARG A 132 -2.10 16.30 -4.78
CA ARG A 132 -1.12 16.01 -3.72
C ARG A 132 -1.70 15.40 -2.43
N SER A 133 -2.93 14.89 -2.47
CA SER A 133 -3.57 14.25 -1.32
C SER A 133 -3.22 12.77 -1.21
N ALA A 134 -2.99 12.09 -2.33
CA ALA A 134 -2.84 10.63 -2.35
C ALA A 134 -1.64 10.16 -1.55
N LYS A 135 -0.53 10.92 -1.57
CA LYS A 135 0.66 10.59 -0.77
C LYS A 135 0.34 10.48 0.72
N LEU A 136 -0.34 11.48 1.29
CA LEU A 136 -0.65 11.50 2.72
C LEU A 136 -1.57 10.35 3.11
N MET A 137 -2.60 10.10 2.29
CA MET A 137 -3.55 9.00 2.50
C MET A 137 -2.85 7.64 2.42
N LEU A 138 -1.94 7.47 1.46
CA LEU A 138 -1.18 6.23 1.29
C LEU A 138 -0.28 5.98 2.50
N LEU A 139 0.48 6.99 2.93
CA LEU A 139 1.34 6.86 4.11
C LEU A 139 0.53 6.52 5.37
N THR A 140 -0.62 7.17 5.55
CA THR A 140 -1.52 6.87 6.66
C THR A 140 -1.97 5.41 6.62
N ALA A 141 -2.41 4.92 5.46
CA ALA A 141 -2.83 3.54 5.27
C ALA A 141 -1.70 2.53 5.51
N LEU A 142 -0.50 2.80 4.99
CA LEU A 142 0.67 1.93 5.16
C LEU A 142 1.13 1.85 6.62
N HIS A 143 1.06 2.93 7.40
CA HIS A 143 1.36 2.86 8.84
C HIS A 143 0.32 2.02 9.60
N VAL A 144 -0.96 2.12 9.26
CA VAL A 144 -2.00 1.24 9.84
C VAL A 144 -1.70 -0.22 9.50
N LEU A 145 -1.37 -0.49 8.24
CA LEU A 145 -1.01 -1.82 7.74
C LEU A 145 0.25 -2.38 8.42
N ALA A 146 1.29 -1.57 8.58
CA ALA A 146 2.52 -1.96 9.27
C ALA A 146 2.26 -2.35 10.73
N ARG A 147 1.38 -1.64 11.43
CA ARG A 147 0.93 -2.05 12.78
C ARG A 147 0.19 -3.38 12.76
N HIS A 148 -0.70 -3.60 11.77
CA HIS A 148 -1.40 -4.87 11.63
C HIS A 148 -0.44 -6.05 11.44
N TYR A 149 0.62 -5.87 10.64
CA TYR A 149 1.64 -6.90 10.44
C TYR A 149 2.68 -6.99 11.56
N GLY A 150 2.62 -6.13 12.57
CA GLY A 150 3.61 -6.07 13.65
C GLY A 150 5.00 -5.60 13.19
N LEU A 151 5.08 -4.84 12.09
CA LEU A 151 6.33 -4.35 11.50
C LEU A 151 6.75 -2.98 12.05
N GLY A 152 5.89 -2.30 12.79
CA GLY A 152 6.20 -1.00 13.39
C GLY A 152 7.30 -1.09 14.46
N PRO A 153 7.96 0.05 14.79
CA PRO A 153 8.91 0.10 15.90
C PRO A 153 8.23 -0.42 17.17
N ALA A 154 8.94 -1.27 17.93
CA ALA A 154 8.46 -1.81 19.19
C ALA A 154 8.06 -0.67 20.12
N THR A 155 6.78 -0.33 20.09
CA THR A 155 6.23 0.74 20.91
C THR A 155 6.02 0.08 22.27
N GLY A 156 7.03 0.16 23.13
CA GLY A 156 6.86 -0.08 24.57
C GLY A 156 5.67 0.76 25.07
N PRO A 157 5.01 0.38 26.19
CA PRO A 157 3.74 0.94 26.60
C PRO A 157 3.78 2.46 26.49
N ALA A 158 3.02 3.00 25.54
CA ALA A 158 2.95 4.42 25.30
C ALA A 158 2.46 5.03 26.61
N THR A 159 3.35 5.68 27.34
CA THR A 159 2.93 6.56 28.43
C THR A 159 2.21 7.69 27.73
N THR A 160 0.89 7.55 27.57
CA THR A 160 0.01 8.57 27.02
C THR A 160 -0.03 9.70 28.05
N ARG A 161 1.03 10.50 28.12
CA ARG A 161 0.93 11.83 28.71
C ARG A 161 -0.07 12.55 27.84
N LEU A 162 -1.26 12.80 28.39
CA LEU A 162 -2.23 13.69 27.79
C LEU A 162 -1.48 14.97 27.38
N ARG A 163 -1.40 15.22 26.07
CA ARG A 163 -0.90 16.49 25.58
C ARG A 163 -2.01 17.50 25.84
N HIS A 164 -1.83 18.28 26.90
CA HIS A 164 -2.70 19.38 27.24
C HIS A 164 -2.60 20.45 26.14
N TRP A 165 -3.73 20.83 25.55
CA TRP A 165 -3.81 21.84 24.48
C TRP A 165 -3.91 23.28 25.02
N GLY A 166 -4.03 23.46 26.34
CA GLY A 166 -4.01 24.80 26.93
C GLY A 166 -2.58 25.31 27.15
N SER A 167 -2.38 26.61 27.02
CA SER A 167 -1.24 27.28 27.64
C SER A 167 -1.42 27.34 29.16
N ASP A 168 -0.34 27.57 29.91
CA ASP A 168 -0.45 27.91 31.32
C ASP A 168 -1.44 29.08 31.49
N GLY A 169 -2.43 28.90 32.36
CA GLY A 169 -3.46 29.92 32.63
C GLY A 169 -4.70 29.91 31.70
N TYR A 170 -4.92 28.90 30.85
CA TYR A 170 -6.13 28.81 30.01
C TYR A 170 -7.45 28.72 30.81
N ARG A 171 -7.40 28.29 32.08
CA ARG A 171 -8.60 28.15 32.91
C ARG A 171 -9.04 29.53 33.44
N PRO A 172 -10.25 30.03 33.10
CA PRO A 172 -10.73 31.30 33.61
C PRO A 172 -10.92 31.20 35.14
N THR A 173 -10.33 32.16 35.86
CA THR A 173 -10.53 32.34 37.31
C THR A 173 -11.84 33.07 37.55
N ALA A 174 -12.69 32.50 38.40
CA ALA A 174 -13.95 33.08 38.85
C ALA A 174 -13.73 34.15 39.94
#